data_AF-A0A8T2I6V3-F1
#
_entry.id   AF-A0A8T2I6V3-F1
#
_cell.length_a   1.000
_cell.length_b   1.000
_cell.length_c   1.000
_cell.angle_alpha   90.00
_cell.angle_beta   90.00
_cell.angle_gamma   90.00
#
_symmetry.space_group_name_H-M   'P 1'
#
loop_
_entity.id
_entity.type
_entity.pdbx_description
1 polymer ?
#
loop_
_entity_poly.entity_id
_entity_poly.type
_entity_poly.pdbx_seq_one_letter_code
_entity_poly.pdbx_strand_id
1 'polypeptide(L)'
;MLSYRYHPVDWNNPTHPLAQRQPRRGARAILRATLATPQGPLVVYNAHFEVFCGMLARIAQLSDIFADTRHMIDSAFYHQVILGDLNTMAHGIARFSKNYCCDRMRFLSLGHDEAVMWEQNVLKVQDPRYLPSHDADVDVATATNAGPRVEGSELTPSRPPVNSQLLRWGLDLKYARDAVNPGFSCPFEASKTVTLDNPAYKLWGYSFMKGKLDWALLRRLRWIKKELGNLNYELSDHRWMLVEVQFE
;
A
#
# COMPACT_ATOMS: atom_id res chain seq x y z
N MET A 1 5.13 -11.22 11.65
CA MET A 1 4.34 -11.62 10.47
C MET A 1 2.91 -11.19 10.70
N LEU A 2 2.25 -10.60 9.71
CA LEU A 2 0.83 -10.25 9.76
C LEU A 2 0.08 -11.07 8.72
N SER A 3 -1.06 -11.63 9.11
CA SER A 3 -1.96 -12.33 8.19
C SER A 3 -2.98 -11.34 7.64
N TYR A 4 -3.29 -11.44 6.34
CA TYR A 4 -4.39 -10.66 5.78
C TYR A 4 -5.72 -11.13 6.37
N ARG A 5 -6.64 -10.19 6.60
CA ARG A 5 -8.03 -10.52 6.98
C ARG A 5 -8.85 -10.98 5.78
N TYR A 6 -8.41 -10.63 4.58
CA TYR A 6 -9.07 -10.99 3.33
C TYR A 6 -8.14 -11.82 2.44
N HIS A 7 -8.57 -13.03 2.11
CA HIS A 7 -7.86 -13.94 1.21
C HIS A 7 -8.72 -14.17 -0.05
N PRO A 8 -8.37 -13.59 -1.21
CA PRO A 8 -9.20 -13.69 -2.41
C PRO A 8 -9.25 -15.09 -3.01
N VAL A 9 -8.21 -15.88 -2.78
CA VAL A 9 -8.09 -17.27 -3.23
C VAL A 9 -7.69 -18.12 -2.02
N ASP A 10 -8.43 -19.19 -1.81
CA ASP A 10 -8.03 -20.25 -0.88
C ASP A 10 -7.14 -21.26 -1.63
N TRP A 11 -5.83 -21.11 -1.49
CA TRP A 11 -4.84 -21.99 -2.13
C TRP A 11 -4.76 -23.37 -1.49
N ASN A 12 -5.37 -23.56 -0.32
CA ASN A 12 -5.43 -24.87 0.34
C ASN A 12 -6.70 -25.63 -0.04
N ASN A 13 -7.66 -24.99 -0.71
CA ASN A 13 -8.85 -25.66 -1.20
C ASN A 13 -8.56 -26.42 -2.51
N PRO A 14 -8.51 -27.77 -2.48
CA PRO A 14 -8.19 -28.57 -3.67
C PRO A 14 -9.29 -28.50 -4.75
N THR A 15 -10.49 -28.01 -4.43
CA THR A 15 -11.57 -27.85 -5.41
C THR A 15 -11.56 -26.49 -6.09
N HIS A 16 -10.70 -25.55 -5.67
CA HIS A 16 -10.64 -24.23 -6.29
C HIS A 16 -9.96 -24.31 -7.67
N PRO A 17 -10.57 -23.85 -8.77
CA PRO A 17 -10.03 -24.03 -10.12
C PRO A 17 -8.62 -23.46 -10.33
N LEU A 18 -8.29 -22.35 -9.65
CA LEU A 18 -6.93 -21.80 -9.70
C LEU A 18 -5.93 -22.60 -8.87
N ALA A 19 -6.35 -23.17 -7.72
CA ALA A 19 -5.47 -23.96 -6.86
C ALA A 19 -5.05 -25.27 -7.53
N GLN A 20 -5.90 -25.82 -8.40
CA GLN A 20 -5.57 -26.99 -9.21
C GLN A 20 -4.53 -26.71 -10.32
N ARG A 21 -4.43 -25.47 -10.79
CA ARG A 21 -3.61 -25.09 -11.95
C ARG A 21 -2.30 -24.39 -11.59
N GLN A 22 -2.20 -23.90 -10.37
CA GLN A 22 -1.04 -23.15 -9.89
C GLN A 22 -0.34 -23.94 -8.79
N PRO A 23 1.00 -23.96 -8.73
CA PRO A 23 1.75 -24.70 -7.70
C PRO A 23 1.67 -24.05 -6.30
N ARG A 24 0.82 -23.03 -6.11
CA ARG A 24 0.74 -22.21 -4.89
C ARG A 24 0.01 -22.97 -3.79
N ARG A 25 0.50 -22.82 -2.56
CA ARG A 25 -0.11 -23.37 -1.33
C ARG A 25 -0.05 -22.32 -0.22
N GLY A 26 -0.86 -22.50 0.81
CA GLY A 26 -0.87 -21.62 1.98
C GLY A 26 -1.61 -20.30 1.72
N ALA A 27 -1.10 -19.21 2.30
CA ALA A 27 -1.71 -17.91 2.21
C ALA A 27 -0.65 -16.83 1.97
N ARG A 28 -1.08 -15.71 1.38
CA ARG A 28 -0.27 -14.49 1.38
C ARG A 28 -0.19 -13.94 2.81
N ALA A 29 0.96 -13.41 3.17
CA ALA A 29 1.20 -12.74 4.45
C ALA A 29 2.06 -11.50 4.23
N ILE A 30 2.10 -10.64 5.24
CA ILE A 30 3.00 -9.48 5.29
C ILE A 30 4.14 -9.83 6.23
N LEU A 31 5.37 -9.63 5.78
CA LEU A 31 6.53 -9.65 6.66
C LEU A 31 6.73 -8.25 7.20
N ARG A 32 6.88 -8.13 8.51
CA ARG A 32 7.17 -6.87 9.21
C ARG A 32 8.41 -7.08 10.05
N ALA A 33 9.37 -6.19 9.92
CA ALA A 33 10.57 -6.15 10.76
C ALA A 33 10.75 -4.73 11.32
N THR A 34 11.30 -4.63 12.52
CA THR A 34 11.77 -3.36 13.09
C THR A 34 13.29 -3.38 13.03
N LEU A 35 13.87 -2.45 12.29
CA LEU A 35 15.31 -2.30 12.15
C LEU A 35 15.79 -1.22 13.13
N ALA A 36 16.81 -1.53 13.91
CA ALA A 36 17.51 -0.51 14.68
C ALA A 36 18.45 0.27 13.74
N THR A 37 18.30 1.59 13.70
CA THR A 37 19.20 2.49 12.94
C THR A 37 19.78 3.54 13.88
N PRO A 38 20.90 4.19 13.52
CA PRO A 38 21.45 5.29 14.32
C PRO A 38 20.49 6.47 14.55
N GLN A 39 19.48 6.65 13.68
CA GLN A 39 18.50 7.74 13.74
C GLN A 39 17.20 7.34 14.44
N GLY A 40 17.08 6.08 14.88
CA GLY A 40 15.87 5.54 15.49
C GLY A 40 15.39 4.25 14.83
N PRO A 41 14.30 3.65 15.34
CA PRO A 41 13.75 2.43 14.79
C PRO A 41 13.03 2.69 13.45
N LEU A 42 13.23 1.81 12.47
CA LEU A 42 12.52 1.81 11.19
C LEU A 42 11.66 0.55 11.07
N VAL A 43 10.35 0.71 10.88
CA VAL A 43 9.47 -0.42 10.58
C VAL A 43 9.43 -0.66 9.08
N VAL A 44 9.78 -1.86 8.66
CA VAL A 44 9.79 -2.28 7.26
C VAL A 44 8.73 -3.35 7.04
N TYR A 45 7.78 -3.06 6.18
CA TYR A 45 6.82 -4.04 5.66
C TYR A 45 7.31 -4.53 4.29
N ASN A 46 7.38 -5.83 4.11
CA ASN A 46 7.50 -6.49 2.81
C ASN A 46 6.18 -7.18 2.50
N ALA A 47 5.52 -6.70 1.44
CA ALA A 47 4.20 -7.15 1.03
C ALA A 47 4.24 -7.74 -0.38
N HIS A 48 3.53 -8.85 -0.56
CA HIS A 48 3.22 -9.43 -1.85
C HIS A 48 1.72 -9.74 -1.91
N PHE A 49 0.96 -8.93 -2.64
CA PHE A 49 -0.50 -9.06 -2.72
C PHE A 49 -0.95 -10.19 -3.65
N GLU A 50 -2.23 -10.57 -3.55
CA GLU A 50 -2.77 -11.60 -4.42
C GLU A 50 -2.92 -11.05 -5.84
N VAL A 51 -2.36 -11.79 -6.80
CA VAL A 51 -2.41 -11.43 -8.22
C VAL A 51 -3.74 -11.85 -8.83
N PHE A 52 -4.29 -12.98 -8.36
CA PHE A 52 -5.51 -13.57 -8.88
C PHE A 52 -6.77 -13.00 -8.21
N CYS A 53 -6.91 -11.67 -8.23
CA CYS A 53 -8.04 -10.98 -7.61
C CYS A 53 -8.32 -9.62 -8.26
N GLY A 54 -9.34 -8.91 -7.78
CA GLY A 54 -9.64 -7.55 -8.24
C GLY A 54 -8.87 -6.45 -7.49
N MET A 55 -8.99 -5.21 -7.97
CA MET A 55 -8.37 -4.03 -7.35
C MET A 55 -8.80 -3.84 -5.89
N LEU A 56 -10.09 -4.01 -5.59
CA LEU A 56 -10.63 -3.84 -4.24
C LEU A 56 -10.11 -4.88 -3.26
N ALA A 57 -9.85 -6.10 -3.74
CA ALA A 57 -9.25 -7.15 -2.94
C ALA A 57 -7.82 -6.79 -2.51
N ARG A 58 -7.01 -6.24 -3.43
CA ARG A 58 -5.67 -5.74 -3.12
C ARG A 58 -5.72 -4.51 -2.19
N ILE A 59 -6.69 -3.62 -2.36
CA ILE A 59 -6.89 -2.49 -1.44
C ILE A 59 -7.28 -3.00 -0.04
N ALA A 60 -8.08 -4.07 0.07
CA ALA A 60 -8.37 -4.71 1.35
C ALA A 60 -7.08 -5.23 2.01
N GLN A 61 -6.18 -5.87 1.25
CA GLN A 61 -4.88 -6.29 1.74
C GLN A 61 -4.00 -5.11 2.21
N LEU A 62 -3.98 -4.00 1.47
CA LEU A 62 -3.29 -2.78 1.90
C LEU A 62 -3.88 -2.19 3.18
N SER A 63 -5.21 -2.26 3.35
CA SER A 63 -5.89 -1.74 4.54
C SER A 63 -5.43 -2.42 5.82
N ASP A 64 -5.03 -3.70 5.75
CA ASP A 64 -4.48 -4.44 6.89
C ASP A 64 -3.11 -3.87 7.31
N ILE A 65 -2.28 -3.48 6.34
CA ILE A 65 -1.00 -2.81 6.62
C ILE A 65 -1.24 -1.43 7.24
N PHE A 66 -2.19 -0.65 6.71
CA PHE A 66 -2.50 0.67 7.25
C PHE A 66 -3.08 0.61 8.67
N ALA A 67 -3.89 -0.40 8.98
CA ALA A 67 -4.37 -0.65 10.34
C ALA A 67 -3.22 -0.96 11.30
N ASP A 68 -2.30 -1.86 10.91
CA ASP A 68 -1.13 -2.18 11.72
C ASP A 68 -0.18 -0.98 11.88
N THR A 69 0.05 -0.20 10.82
CA THR A 69 0.82 1.05 10.87
C THR A 69 0.31 2.00 11.94
N ARG A 70 -1.02 2.17 12.06
CA ARG A 70 -1.59 3.03 13.11
C ARG A 70 -1.26 2.53 14.51
N HIS A 71 -1.38 1.23 14.75
CA HIS A 71 -0.95 0.63 16.03
C HIS A 71 0.55 0.82 16.30
N MET A 72 1.39 0.73 15.26
CA MET A 72 2.82 1.01 15.37
C MET A 72 3.10 2.48 15.69
N ILE A 73 2.35 3.43 15.11
CA ILE A 73 2.45 4.86 15.43
C ILE A 73 2.06 5.12 16.88
N ASP A 74 0.95 4.53 17.35
CA ASP A 74 0.49 4.65 18.72
C ASP A 74 1.52 4.05 19.73
N SER A 75 2.41 3.19 19.22
CA SER A 75 3.54 2.60 19.96
C SER A 75 4.88 3.33 19.72
N ALA A 76 4.85 4.58 19.24
CA ALA A 76 5.99 5.45 18.96
C ALA A 76 6.95 4.98 17.84
N PHE A 77 6.51 4.13 16.92
CA PHE A 77 7.25 3.78 15.71
C PHE A 77 6.78 4.63 14.52
N TYR A 78 7.34 5.83 14.38
CA TYR A 78 6.87 6.81 13.40
C TYR A 78 7.44 6.60 11.98
N HIS A 79 8.69 6.16 11.88
CA HIS A 79 9.39 5.94 10.62
C HIS A 79 9.05 4.55 10.07
N GLN A 80 8.39 4.51 8.92
CA GLN A 80 7.89 3.25 8.35
C GLN A 80 8.01 3.23 6.83
N VAL A 81 8.24 2.03 6.26
CA VAL A 81 8.22 1.80 4.81
C VAL A 81 7.41 0.56 4.44
N ILE A 82 6.68 0.63 3.34
CA ILE A 82 6.04 -0.55 2.71
C ILE A 82 6.70 -0.78 1.36
N LEU A 83 7.27 -1.97 1.19
CA LEU A 83 8.01 -2.39 0.00
C LEU A 83 7.41 -3.67 -0.57
N GLY A 84 7.56 -3.87 -1.88
CA GLY A 84 7.29 -5.15 -2.55
C GLY A 84 6.25 -5.08 -3.65
N ASP A 85 5.84 -6.25 -4.11
CA ASP A 85 4.92 -6.44 -5.22
C ASP A 85 3.45 -6.40 -4.78
N LEU A 86 2.83 -5.24 -4.95
CA LEU A 86 1.42 -5.03 -4.62
C LEU A 86 0.47 -5.48 -5.75
N ASN A 87 0.97 -6.06 -6.84
CA ASN A 87 0.19 -6.62 -7.95
C ASN A 87 -0.81 -5.63 -8.58
N THR A 88 -0.33 -4.40 -8.73
CA THR A 88 -0.71 -3.28 -9.61
C THR A 88 -1.28 -3.50 -11.02
N MET A 89 -2.12 -4.50 -11.30
CA MET A 89 -2.20 -5.09 -12.65
C MET A 89 -3.32 -4.62 -13.58
N ALA A 90 -4.36 -3.91 -13.11
CA ALA A 90 -5.47 -3.52 -13.99
C ALA A 90 -5.06 -2.38 -14.95
N HIS A 91 -4.52 -2.75 -16.12
CA HIS A 91 -4.19 -1.86 -17.23
C HIS A 91 -4.69 -2.45 -18.56
N GLY A 92 -5.04 -1.58 -19.52
CA GLY A 92 -5.32 -1.99 -20.90
C GLY A 92 -6.35 -3.11 -20.99
N ILE A 93 -6.03 -4.18 -21.73
CA ILE A 93 -6.90 -5.35 -21.91
C ILE A 93 -6.81 -6.36 -20.75
N ALA A 94 -5.76 -6.31 -19.92
CA ALA A 94 -5.60 -7.20 -18.77
C ALA A 94 -6.77 -7.08 -17.78
N ARG A 95 -7.43 -5.92 -17.73
CA ARG A 95 -8.65 -5.70 -16.94
C ARG A 95 -9.79 -6.66 -17.27
N PHE A 96 -9.87 -7.16 -18.50
CA PHE A 96 -10.93 -8.10 -18.89
C PHE A 96 -10.61 -9.53 -18.48
N SER A 97 -9.43 -9.79 -17.89
CA SER A 97 -9.11 -11.07 -17.31
C SER A 97 -10.06 -11.38 -16.16
N LYS A 98 -10.76 -12.51 -16.30
CA LYS A 98 -11.59 -13.09 -15.24
C LYS A 98 -10.77 -13.57 -14.04
N ASN A 99 -9.45 -13.67 -14.17
CA ASN A 99 -8.56 -14.17 -13.13
C ASN A 99 -7.80 -13.04 -12.41
N TYR A 100 -7.48 -11.93 -13.09
CA TYR A 100 -6.59 -10.88 -12.56
C TYR A 100 -7.30 -9.57 -12.21
N CYS A 101 -8.58 -9.46 -12.58
CA CYS A 101 -9.41 -8.26 -12.40
C CYS A 101 -10.86 -8.69 -12.12
N CYS A 102 -11.05 -9.41 -11.01
CA CYS A 102 -12.27 -10.18 -10.74
C CYS A 102 -13.43 -9.37 -10.14
N ASP A 103 -13.22 -8.10 -9.80
CA ASP A 103 -14.25 -7.25 -9.21
C ASP A 103 -14.85 -6.26 -10.24
N ARG A 104 -15.74 -5.38 -9.79
CA ARG A 104 -16.37 -4.36 -10.63
C ARG A 104 -15.44 -3.25 -11.09
N MET A 105 -14.27 -3.10 -10.47
CA MET A 105 -13.30 -2.09 -10.87
C MET A 105 -12.76 -2.35 -12.27
N ARG A 106 -12.82 -3.59 -12.77
CA ARG A 106 -12.48 -3.89 -14.17
C ARG A 106 -13.20 -3.00 -15.19
N PHE A 107 -14.44 -2.61 -14.88
CA PHE A 107 -15.26 -1.72 -15.71
C PHE A 107 -15.19 -0.27 -15.22
N LEU A 108 -15.24 -0.04 -13.90
CA LEU A 108 -15.25 1.32 -13.34
C LEU A 108 -13.93 2.07 -13.52
N SER A 109 -12.81 1.38 -13.74
CA SER A 109 -11.50 1.99 -14.03
C SER A 109 -11.13 1.96 -15.51
N LEU A 110 -12.10 1.79 -16.43
CA LEU A 110 -11.80 1.83 -17.87
C LEU A 110 -11.12 3.16 -18.23
N GLY A 111 -10.03 3.08 -18.99
CA GLY A 111 -9.19 4.24 -19.33
C GLY A 111 -8.19 4.65 -18.25
N HIS A 112 -8.19 4.01 -17.09
CA HIS A 112 -7.28 4.31 -15.98
C HIS A 112 -6.43 3.10 -15.58
N ASP A 113 -5.19 3.37 -15.23
CA ASP A 113 -4.28 2.39 -14.64
C ASP A 113 -4.62 2.19 -13.17
N GLU A 114 -4.64 0.95 -12.71
CA GLU A 114 -4.88 0.64 -11.30
C GLU A 114 -3.97 1.43 -10.35
N ALA A 115 -2.70 1.53 -10.69
CA ALA A 115 -1.74 2.28 -9.90
C ALA A 115 -2.11 3.75 -9.73
N VAL A 116 -2.62 4.37 -10.80
CA VAL A 116 -3.09 5.76 -10.79
C VAL A 116 -4.37 5.87 -9.96
N MET A 117 -5.28 4.90 -10.07
CA MET A 117 -6.48 4.84 -9.23
C MET A 117 -6.12 4.76 -7.75
N TRP A 118 -5.12 3.96 -7.38
CA TRP A 118 -4.59 3.87 -6.02
C TRP A 118 -4.00 5.19 -5.55
N GLU A 119 -3.14 5.80 -6.36
CA GLU A 119 -2.51 7.08 -6.02
C GLU A 119 -3.57 8.15 -5.73
N GLN A 120 -4.60 8.25 -6.57
CA GLN A 120 -5.64 9.27 -6.47
C GLN A 120 -6.67 9.02 -5.37
N ASN A 121 -7.07 7.77 -5.15
CA ASN A 121 -8.24 7.45 -4.33
C ASN A 121 -7.89 6.69 -3.04
N VAL A 122 -6.64 6.25 -2.87
CA VAL A 122 -6.17 5.57 -1.66
C VAL A 122 -5.04 6.38 -1.02
N LEU A 123 -3.95 6.63 -1.76
CA LEU A 123 -2.78 7.30 -1.19
C LEU A 123 -3.03 8.80 -0.89
N LYS A 124 -3.77 9.52 -1.74
CA LYS A 124 -4.14 10.92 -1.47
C LYS A 124 -5.21 11.10 -0.37
N VAL A 125 -5.92 10.03 0.01
CA VAL A 125 -6.94 10.08 1.06
C VAL A 125 -6.27 9.79 2.40
N GLN A 126 -5.79 10.84 3.05
CA GLN A 126 -4.98 10.74 4.27
C GLN A 126 -5.82 10.88 5.55
N ASP A 127 -5.33 10.24 6.61
CA ASP A 127 -5.89 10.36 7.94
C ASP A 127 -5.25 11.57 8.66
N PRO A 128 -6.00 12.66 8.91
CA PRO A 128 -5.44 13.89 9.46
C PRO A 128 -4.81 13.71 10.84
N ARG A 129 -5.20 12.68 11.58
CA ARG A 129 -4.65 12.37 12.91
C ARG A 129 -3.18 11.94 12.87
N TYR A 130 -2.71 11.46 11.72
CA TYR A 130 -1.36 10.91 11.55
C TYR A 130 -0.50 11.70 10.58
N LEU A 131 -1.01 12.81 10.07
CA LEU A 131 -0.18 13.75 9.33
C LEU A 131 0.83 14.37 10.30
N PRO A 132 1.99 14.82 9.81
CA PRO A 132 2.67 15.92 10.47
C PRO A 132 1.63 17.00 10.70
N SER A 133 1.24 17.21 11.95
CA SER A 133 0.79 18.53 12.36
C SER A 133 1.88 19.49 11.89
N HIS A 134 1.56 20.77 11.77
CA HIS A 134 2.60 21.77 11.99
C HIS A 134 3.13 21.59 13.44
N ASP A 135 3.89 20.51 13.69
CA ASP A 135 4.58 20.15 14.94
C ASP A 135 5.80 21.08 15.14
N ALA A 136 5.71 22.31 14.64
CA ALA A 136 6.64 23.39 14.90
C ALA A 136 6.33 24.12 16.23
N ASP A 137 5.22 23.80 16.91
CA ASP A 137 4.83 24.47 18.17
C ASP A 137 4.84 23.56 19.41
N VAL A 138 5.46 22.38 19.32
CA VAL A 138 5.84 21.63 20.53
C VAL A 138 7.36 21.53 20.61
N ASP A 139 8.04 22.65 20.33
CA ASP A 139 9.40 22.87 20.77
C ASP A 139 9.40 23.28 22.24
N VAL A 140 10.24 22.59 23.02
CA VAL A 140 11.05 23.19 24.10
C VAL A 140 10.29 24.10 25.09
N ALA A 141 9.54 23.48 26.01
CA ALA A 141 9.25 24.09 27.30
C ALA A 141 9.82 23.21 28.42
N THR A 142 11.13 23.28 28.59
CA THR A 142 11.73 23.09 29.90
C THR A 142 11.13 24.08 30.90
N ALA A 143 10.74 23.54 32.06
CA ALA A 143 10.69 24.18 33.38
C ALA A 143 9.61 25.23 33.68
N THR A 144 8.96 24.98 34.83
CA THR A 144 8.28 25.95 35.72
C THR A 144 7.04 26.67 35.19
N ASN A 145 5.85 26.13 35.48
CA ASN A 145 4.79 26.87 36.18
C ASN A 145 3.61 25.95 36.54
N ALA A 146 3.38 25.78 37.84
CA ALA A 146 2.18 25.15 38.39
C ALA A 146 1.00 26.15 38.28
N GLY A 147 0.20 26.00 37.23
CA GLY A 147 -1.13 26.60 37.11
C GLY A 147 -2.22 25.52 37.17
N PRO A 148 -3.45 25.86 37.59
CA PRO A 148 -4.49 24.88 37.85
C PRO A 148 -4.90 24.16 36.55
N ARG A 149 -4.82 22.83 36.63
CA ARG A 149 -5.16 21.87 35.58
C ARG A 149 -6.66 21.98 35.28
N VAL A 150 -7.02 22.46 34.09
CA VAL A 150 -8.38 22.31 33.57
C VAL A 150 -8.53 20.84 33.18
N GLU A 151 -9.11 20.06 34.08
CA GLU A 151 -9.61 18.72 33.79
C GLU A 151 -10.83 18.83 32.87
N GLY A 152 -10.91 17.97 31.84
CA GLY A 152 -12.18 17.68 31.18
C GLY A 152 -12.29 18.07 29.70
N SER A 153 -11.38 17.60 28.87
CA SER A 153 -11.76 17.18 27.51
C SER A 153 -11.03 15.88 27.22
N GLU A 154 -11.58 14.77 27.69
CA GLU A 154 -11.28 13.46 27.12
C GLU A 154 -11.56 13.57 25.62
N LEU A 155 -10.51 13.74 24.83
CA LEU A 155 -10.51 13.49 23.40
C LEU A 155 -10.84 12.01 23.25
N THR A 156 -12.13 11.67 23.26
CA THR A 156 -12.58 10.37 22.76
C THR A 156 -11.91 10.21 21.40
N PRO A 157 -11.07 9.18 21.19
CA PRO A 157 -10.32 9.06 19.95
C PRO A 157 -11.34 9.02 18.82
N SER A 158 -11.42 10.12 18.07
CA SER A 158 -12.39 10.27 16.99
C SER A 158 -12.18 9.07 16.08
N ARG A 159 -13.26 8.32 15.82
CA ARG A 159 -13.20 7.15 14.95
C ARG A 159 -12.44 7.49 13.66
N PRO A 160 -11.62 6.57 13.12
CA PRO A 160 -10.91 6.83 11.89
C PRO A 160 -11.87 7.32 10.80
N PRO A 161 -11.49 8.33 10.00
CA PRO A 161 -12.26 8.69 8.83
C PRO A 161 -12.45 7.46 7.93
N VAL A 162 -13.48 7.51 7.09
CA VAL A 162 -13.78 6.42 6.16
C VAL A 162 -13.54 6.91 4.74
N ASN A 163 -12.86 6.10 3.92
CA ASN A 163 -12.72 6.39 2.51
C ASN A 163 -14.05 6.13 1.77
N SER A 164 -14.83 7.19 1.60
CA SER A 164 -16.16 7.13 1.00
C SER A 164 -16.15 6.68 -0.47
N GLN A 165 -15.07 6.94 -1.20
CA GLN A 165 -14.94 6.49 -2.58
C GLN A 165 -14.80 4.97 -2.67
N LEU A 166 -14.02 4.36 -1.78
CA LEU A 166 -13.89 2.91 -1.70
C LEU A 166 -15.22 2.23 -1.31
N LEU A 167 -16.00 2.86 -0.42
CA LEU A 167 -17.36 2.41 -0.12
C LEU A 167 -18.28 2.45 -1.35
N ARG A 168 -18.22 3.52 -2.14
CA ARG A 168 -18.99 3.64 -3.40
C ARG A 168 -18.56 2.57 -4.41
N TRP A 169 -17.27 2.24 -4.43
CA TRP A 169 -16.74 1.08 -5.15
C TRP A 169 -17.00 -0.25 -4.46
N GLY A 170 -17.63 -0.28 -3.28
CA GLY A 170 -18.21 -1.47 -2.65
C GLY A 170 -17.20 -2.34 -1.94
N LEU A 171 -16.08 -1.72 -1.56
CA LEU A 171 -15.27 -2.28 -0.51
C LEU A 171 -16.08 -2.26 0.80
N ASP A 172 -16.00 -3.34 1.58
CA ASP A 172 -16.64 -3.41 2.91
C ASP A 172 -16.18 -2.24 3.79
N LEU A 173 -17.11 -1.69 4.59
CA LEU A 173 -16.89 -0.58 5.50
C LEU A 173 -15.65 -0.75 6.38
N LYS A 174 -15.38 -1.96 6.88
CA LYS A 174 -14.20 -2.20 7.72
C LYS A 174 -12.89 -1.94 6.97
N TYR A 175 -12.77 -2.43 5.73
CA TYR A 175 -11.58 -2.22 4.91
C TYR A 175 -11.53 -0.79 4.37
N ALA A 176 -12.67 -0.18 4.01
CA ALA A 176 -12.70 1.20 3.54
C ALA A 176 -12.32 2.22 4.64
N ARG A 177 -12.65 1.92 5.89
CA ARG A 177 -12.15 2.67 7.06
C ARG A 177 -10.65 2.48 7.24
N ASP A 178 -10.19 1.24 7.17
CA ASP A 178 -8.78 0.94 7.40
C ASP A 178 -7.88 1.39 6.23
N ALA A 179 -8.42 1.54 5.03
CA ALA A 179 -7.72 1.98 3.82
C ALA A 179 -7.54 3.51 3.74
N VAL A 180 -7.83 4.27 4.80
CA VAL A 180 -7.38 5.67 4.88
C VAL A 180 -5.88 5.70 5.20
N ASN A 181 -5.13 6.42 4.38
CA ASN A 181 -3.68 6.42 4.41
C ASN A 181 -3.13 7.13 5.67
N PRO A 182 -2.34 6.44 6.53
CA PRO A 182 -1.78 7.03 7.75
C PRO A 182 -0.54 7.93 7.51
N GLY A 183 -0.38 8.48 6.29
CA GLY A 183 0.70 9.41 5.94
C GLY A 183 1.82 8.82 5.08
N PHE A 184 1.58 7.70 4.38
CA PHE A 184 2.51 7.19 3.38
C PHE A 184 2.50 8.03 2.10
N SER A 185 3.64 8.14 1.44
CA SER A 185 3.77 8.70 0.09
C SER A 185 4.66 7.79 -0.76
N CYS A 186 4.50 7.84 -2.09
CA CYS A 186 5.38 7.10 -3.00
C CYS A 186 6.27 8.09 -3.75
N PRO A 187 7.60 7.93 -3.75
CA PRO A 187 8.49 8.78 -4.54
C PRO A 187 8.40 8.48 -6.05
N PHE A 188 7.75 7.39 -6.44
CA PHE A 188 7.59 6.97 -7.82
C PHE A 188 6.16 7.22 -8.29
N GLU A 189 5.99 8.23 -9.13
CA GLU A 189 4.69 8.60 -9.69
C GLU A 189 4.07 7.41 -10.42
N ALA A 190 2.83 7.08 -10.08
CA ALA A 190 2.15 5.88 -10.57
C ALA A 190 1.98 5.87 -12.10
N SER A 191 1.73 7.04 -12.70
CA SER A 191 1.51 7.22 -14.14
C SER A 191 2.80 7.06 -14.97
N LYS A 192 3.97 7.28 -14.37
CA LYS A 192 5.27 7.29 -15.06
C LYS A 192 6.13 6.08 -14.73
N THR A 193 5.80 5.36 -13.67
CA THR A 193 6.62 4.26 -13.14
C THR A 193 5.95 2.93 -13.43
N VAL A 194 6.40 2.27 -14.49
CA VAL A 194 5.95 0.93 -14.87
C VAL A 194 7.03 -0.06 -14.46
N THR A 195 6.65 -1.09 -13.70
CA THR A 195 7.60 -2.12 -13.23
C THR A 195 7.42 -3.46 -13.92
N LEU A 196 6.26 -3.69 -14.56
CA LEU A 196 6.03 -4.81 -15.46
C LEU A 196 5.63 -4.27 -16.84
N ASP A 197 6.44 -4.55 -17.84
CA ASP A 197 6.14 -4.34 -19.27
C ASP A 197 7.05 -5.25 -20.12
N ASN A 198 7.15 -6.52 -19.71
CA ASN A 198 8.05 -7.48 -20.31
C ASN A 198 7.67 -7.69 -21.81
N PRO A 199 8.63 -7.63 -22.75
CA PRO A 199 8.40 -7.87 -24.17
C PRO A 199 7.65 -9.18 -24.49
N ALA A 200 7.78 -10.20 -23.64
CA ALA A 200 7.05 -11.46 -23.76
C ALA A 200 5.52 -11.30 -23.70
N TYR A 201 5.02 -10.21 -23.11
CA TYR A 201 3.59 -9.88 -23.02
C TYR A 201 3.13 -8.89 -24.09
N LYS A 202 3.96 -8.62 -25.11
CA LYS A 202 3.63 -7.74 -26.22
C LYS A 202 3.24 -8.53 -27.45
N LEU A 203 2.18 -8.11 -28.12
CA LEU A 203 1.81 -8.62 -29.44
C LEU A 203 1.69 -7.41 -30.39
N TRP A 204 2.44 -7.46 -31.49
CA TRP A 204 2.58 -6.36 -32.47
C TRP A 204 2.96 -5.01 -31.85
N GLY A 205 3.81 -5.03 -30.82
CA GLY A 205 4.27 -3.81 -30.12
C GLY A 205 3.31 -3.26 -29.06
N TYR A 206 2.08 -3.80 -28.94
CA TYR A 206 1.13 -3.41 -27.90
C TYR A 206 1.32 -4.25 -26.64
N SER A 207 1.34 -3.62 -25.47
CA SER A 207 1.45 -4.31 -24.19
C SER A 207 0.09 -4.83 -23.72
N PHE A 208 -0.05 -6.16 -23.63
CA PHE A 208 -1.28 -6.81 -23.17
C PHE A 208 -1.33 -6.91 -21.65
N MET A 209 -0.16 -7.00 -21.02
CA MET A 209 0.02 -6.95 -19.58
C MET A 209 1.12 -5.94 -19.27
N LYS A 210 0.74 -4.89 -18.54
CA LYS A 210 1.61 -3.79 -18.13
C LYS A 210 1.12 -3.28 -16.78
N GLY A 211 2.01 -2.86 -15.89
CA GLY A 211 1.58 -2.28 -14.62
C GLY A 211 2.71 -1.80 -13.71
N LYS A 212 2.31 -1.11 -12.64
CA LYS A 212 3.18 -0.77 -11.51
C LYS A 212 2.93 -1.77 -10.40
N LEU A 213 3.63 -2.89 -10.45
CA LEU A 213 3.45 -3.99 -9.53
C LEU A 213 4.22 -3.71 -8.24
N ASP A 214 5.43 -3.18 -8.36
CA ASP A 214 6.30 -2.89 -7.24
C ASP A 214 6.09 -1.48 -6.70
N TRP A 215 6.11 -1.35 -5.38
CA TRP A 215 5.92 -0.10 -4.67
C TRP A 215 6.98 0.11 -3.59
N ALA A 216 7.29 1.38 -3.36
CA ALA A 216 8.01 1.85 -2.20
C ALA A 216 7.19 2.99 -1.60
N LEU A 217 6.50 2.74 -0.49
CA LEU A 217 5.71 3.72 0.24
C LEU A 217 6.46 4.12 1.50
N LEU A 218 6.63 5.41 1.71
CA LEU A 218 7.45 6.00 2.75
C LEU A 218 6.58 6.82 3.70
N ARG A 219 6.79 6.68 5.01
CA ARG A 219 6.15 7.50 6.03
C ARG A 219 7.20 8.13 6.95
N ARG A 220 7.11 9.45 7.14
CA ARG A 220 8.06 10.27 7.92
C ARG A 220 9.51 10.05 7.47
N LEU A 221 9.71 9.89 6.17
CA LEU A 221 11.00 9.60 5.57
C LEU A 221 11.13 10.45 4.32
N ARG A 222 12.20 11.22 4.26
CA ARG A 222 12.56 12.02 3.10
C ARG A 222 13.42 11.17 2.19
N TRP A 223 13.00 10.96 0.95
CA TRP A 223 13.84 10.31 -0.05
C TRP A 223 14.93 11.27 -0.54
N ILE A 224 16.16 10.77 -0.65
CA ILE A 224 17.33 11.49 -1.14
C ILE A 224 17.57 11.14 -2.61
N LYS A 225 17.48 9.84 -2.92
CA LYS A 225 17.71 9.29 -4.25
C LYS A 225 16.66 8.23 -4.53
N LYS A 226 16.26 8.12 -5.80
CA LYS A 226 15.43 7.02 -6.29
C LYS A 226 15.97 6.55 -7.62
N GLU A 227 15.92 5.25 -7.85
CA GLU A 227 16.45 4.62 -9.06
C GLU A 227 15.56 3.45 -9.49
N LEU A 228 15.47 3.24 -10.80
CA LEU A 228 14.85 2.07 -11.41
C LEU A 228 15.93 1.35 -12.22
N GLY A 229 16.00 0.03 -12.11
CA GLY A 229 16.85 -0.76 -12.99
C GLY A 229 16.17 -2.03 -13.47
N ASN A 230 16.97 -2.90 -14.10
CA ASN A 230 16.47 -4.01 -14.92
C ASN A 230 15.51 -3.52 -16.03
N LEU A 231 15.86 -2.42 -16.71
CA LEU A 231 14.98 -1.73 -17.65
C LEU A 231 14.60 -2.57 -18.88
N ASN A 232 15.43 -3.56 -19.21
CA ASN A 232 15.31 -4.54 -20.28
C ASN A 232 14.73 -5.89 -19.84
N TYR A 233 14.45 -6.08 -18.54
CA TYR A 233 13.87 -7.32 -17.98
C TYR A 233 14.76 -8.57 -18.12
N GLU A 234 16.08 -8.42 -18.20
CA GLU A 234 17.02 -9.55 -18.32
C GLU A 234 17.19 -10.34 -17.01
N LEU A 235 17.04 -9.69 -15.85
CA LEU A 235 17.26 -10.32 -14.54
C LEU A 235 15.98 -10.86 -13.90
N SER A 236 14.85 -10.34 -14.32
CA SER A 236 13.51 -10.61 -13.78
C SER A 236 12.47 -10.02 -14.74
N ASP A 237 11.25 -10.53 -14.72
CA ASP A 237 10.11 -9.93 -15.42
C ASP A 237 9.66 -8.59 -14.82
N HIS A 238 10.21 -8.20 -13.66
CA HIS A 238 9.99 -6.91 -13.02
C HIS A 238 11.23 -6.02 -13.04
N ARG A 239 11.03 -4.71 -13.17
CA ARG A 239 12.04 -3.71 -12.81
C ARG A 239 12.20 -3.64 -11.31
N TRP A 240 13.42 -3.49 -10.82
CA TRP A 240 13.65 -3.21 -9.41
C TRP A 240 13.53 -1.71 -9.13
N MET A 241 13.18 -1.39 -7.88
CA MET A 241 13.07 -0.03 -7.38
C MET A 241 14.02 0.16 -6.20
N LEU A 242 14.83 1.22 -6.24
CA LEU A 242 15.72 1.61 -5.15
C LEU A 242 15.32 3.00 -4.65
N VAL A 243 15.28 3.16 -3.33
CA VAL A 243 15.09 4.45 -2.67
C VAL A 243 16.10 4.56 -1.54
N GLU A 244 16.86 5.65 -1.54
CA GLU A 244 17.66 6.07 -0.40
C GLU A 244 16.87 7.09 0.39
N VAL A 245 16.80 6.92 1.71
CA VAL A 245 15.96 7.73 2.59
C VAL A 245 16.74 8.30 3.77
N GLN A 246 16.24 9.41 4.30
CA GLN A 246 16.63 10.02 5.55
C GLN A 246 15.42 10.13 6.46
N PHE A 247 15.62 10.01 7.77
CA PHE A 247 14.59 10.23 8.77
C PHE A 247 14.21 11.72 8.76
N GLU A 248 12.90 11.98 8.76
CA GLU A 248 12.34 13.31 9.02
C GLU A 248 12.27 13.59 10.52
#